data_AF-A0A820L1M7-F1
#
_entry.id   AF-A0A820L1M7-F1
#
_cell.length_a   1.000
_cell.length_b   1.000
_cell.length_c   1.000
_cell.angle_alpha   90.00
_cell.angle_beta   90.00
_cell.angle_gamma   90.00
#
_symmetry.space_group_name_H-M   'P 1'
#
loop_
_entity.id
_entity.type
_entity.pdbx_description
1 polymer ?
#
loop_
_entity_poly.entity_id
_entity_poly.type
_entity_poly.pdbx_seq_one_letter_code
_entity_poly.pdbx_strand_id
1 'polypeptide(L)'
;LQCDPDDMTEKHYHAWRLWKITLPVLAEGWLELVVRAFDNACNTQPTYVRSVWNWDLHVTSSAHRIKIYSVNASNPATAKRLRQIEENGDSLEPITRPLMFRIESEEHYEKNVKKHKREPED
;
A
#
# COMPACT_ATOMS: atom_id res chain seq x y z
N LEU A 1 15.28 -5.06 -5.50
CA LEU A 1 16.08 -4.02 -4.84
C LEU A 1 16.80 -4.64 -3.67
N GLN A 2 18.10 -4.41 -3.54
CA GLN A 2 18.90 -4.80 -2.38
C GLN A 2 19.15 -3.53 -1.55
N CYS A 3 19.15 -3.65 -0.22
CA CYS A 3 19.54 -2.56 0.67
C CYS A 3 21.03 -2.24 0.46
N ASP A 4 21.35 -0.95 0.34
CA ASP A 4 22.72 -0.50 0.20
C ASP A 4 23.54 -0.89 1.45
N PRO A 5 24.77 -1.40 1.31
CA PRO A 5 25.66 -1.64 2.44
C PRO A 5 25.78 -0.48 3.44
N ASP A 6 25.76 0.77 2.96
CA ASP A 6 25.88 1.98 3.78
C ASP A 6 24.59 2.27 4.59
N ASP A 7 23.47 1.67 4.20
CA ASP A 7 22.18 1.79 4.87
C ASP A 7 21.94 0.68 5.92
N MET A 8 22.98 -0.10 6.25
CA MET A 8 22.91 -1.16 7.24
C MET A 8 23.90 -0.93 8.39
N THR A 9 23.54 -1.32 9.60
CA THR A 9 24.46 -1.26 10.75
C THR A 9 25.65 -2.20 10.57
N GLU A 10 26.71 -2.00 11.35
CA GLU A 10 27.84 -2.92 11.42
C GLU A 10 27.37 -4.34 11.78
N LYS A 11 28.02 -5.34 11.18
CA LYS A 11 27.68 -6.75 11.36
C LYS A 11 28.48 -7.35 12.52
N HIS A 12 27.79 -7.98 13.48
CA HIS A 12 28.39 -8.76 14.56
C HIS A 12 27.80 -10.18 14.60
N TYR A 13 28.52 -11.14 15.19
CA TYR A 13 28.13 -12.57 15.20
C TYR A 13 26.85 -12.88 15.99
N HIS A 14 26.52 -12.07 17.00
CA HIS A 14 25.42 -12.34 17.93
C HIS A 14 24.50 -11.12 18.10
N ALA A 15 24.57 -10.17 17.17
CA ALA A 15 23.68 -9.02 17.15
C ALA A 15 22.83 -9.04 15.89
N TRP A 16 21.61 -8.52 16.00
CA TRP A 16 20.82 -8.15 14.85
C TRP A 16 21.52 -7.10 14.00
N ARG A 17 21.16 -7.05 12.72
CA ARG A 17 21.56 -5.97 11.82
C ARG A 17 20.33 -5.15 11.48
N LEU A 18 20.38 -3.85 11.75
CA LEU A 18 19.34 -2.94 11.32
C LEU A 18 19.65 -2.49 9.89
N TRP A 19 18.61 -2.23 9.12
CA TRP A 19 18.70 -1.79 7.74
C TRP A 19 17.62 -0.73 7.50
N LYS A 20 17.90 0.18 6.57
CA LYS A 20 16.92 1.16 6.07
C LYS A 20 16.95 1.16 4.54
N ILE A 21 15.87 1.63 3.93
CA ILE A 21 15.85 1.88 2.49
C ILE A 21 14.92 3.05 2.22
N THR A 22 15.31 3.89 1.27
CA THR A 22 14.43 4.92 0.72
C THR A 22 13.97 4.47 -0.64
N LEU A 23 12.65 4.30 -0.81
CA LEU A 23 12.05 3.87 -2.07
C LEU A 23 11.23 5.02 -2.66
N PRO A 24 11.47 5.43 -3.92
CA PRO A 24 10.58 6.36 -4.58
C PRO A 24 9.25 5.64 -4.87
N VAL A 25 8.15 6.15 -4.31
CA VAL A 25 6.81 5.59 -4.51
C VAL A 25 5.96 6.60 -5.28
N LEU A 26 5.85 6.39 -6.59
CA LEU A 26 4.92 7.15 -7.45
C LEU A 26 3.56 6.47 -7.57
N ALA A 27 3.50 5.15 -7.37
CA ALA A 27 2.26 4.39 -7.46
C ALA A 27 1.33 4.75 -6.28
N GLU A 28 0.09 5.06 -6.62
CA GLU A 28 -0.99 5.28 -5.67
C GLU A 28 -1.83 4.00 -5.53
N GLY A 29 -2.31 3.72 -4.32
CA GLY A 29 -3.09 2.52 -4.00
C GLY A 29 -2.34 1.50 -3.13
N TRP A 30 -2.76 0.23 -3.21
CA TRP A 30 -2.21 -0.84 -2.39
C TRP A 30 -0.84 -1.32 -2.90
N LEU A 31 0.14 -1.24 -2.02
CA LEU A 31 1.50 -1.74 -2.21
C LEU A 31 1.79 -2.83 -1.19
N GLU A 32 2.63 -3.79 -1.58
CA GLU A 32 3.13 -4.83 -0.67
C GLU A 32 4.65 -4.79 -0.64
N LEU A 33 5.20 -4.50 0.55
CA LEU A 33 6.63 -4.60 0.82
C LEU A 33 6.92 -6.00 1.36
N VAL A 34 7.70 -6.77 0.62
CA VAL A 34 8.16 -8.11 1.01
C VAL A 34 9.63 -8.04 1.38
N VAL A 35 9.95 -8.38 2.62
CA VAL A 35 11.33 -8.31 3.15
C VAL A 35 11.88 -9.72 3.35
N ARG A 36 13.10 -9.93 2.87
CA ARG A 36 13.84 -11.20 2.97
C ARG A 36 15.31 -10.94 3.28
N ALA A 37 15.88 -11.70 4.20
CA ALA A 37 17.29 -11.65 4.56
C ALA A 37 18.08 -12.85 4.02
N PHE A 38 19.39 -12.65 3.86
CA PHE A 38 20.38 -13.66 3.54
C PHE A 38 21.53 -13.57 4.53
N ASP A 39 22.02 -14.72 5.00
CA ASP A 39 23.19 -14.77 5.90
C ASP A 39 24.50 -15.06 5.12
N ASN A 40 25.62 -15.18 5.85
CA ASN A 40 26.94 -15.47 5.26
C ASN A 40 27.10 -16.90 4.74
N ALA A 41 26.21 -17.82 5.11
CA ALA A 41 26.18 -19.18 4.60
C ALA A 41 25.19 -19.32 3.42
N CYS A 42 24.67 -18.20 2.91
CA CYS A 42 23.65 -18.15 1.88
C CYS A 42 22.32 -18.82 2.29
N ASN A 43 22.06 -18.99 3.59
CA ASN A 43 20.74 -19.36 4.05
C ASN A 43 19.78 -18.20 3.80
N THR A 44 18.52 -18.54 3.55
CA THR A 44 17.50 -17.57 3.18
C THR A 44 16.13 -17.96 3.73
N GLN A 45 15.23 -17.00 3.83
CA GLN A 45 13.90 -17.23 4.40
C GLN A 45 12.92 -17.85 3.39
N PRO A 46 11.97 -18.69 3.79
CA PRO A 46 10.86 -19.12 2.94
C PRO A 46 9.96 -17.95 2.50
N THR A 47 9.41 -18.00 1.29
CA THR A 47 8.64 -16.86 0.72
C THR A 47 7.21 -16.72 1.28
N TYR A 48 6.60 -17.82 1.73
CA TYR A 48 5.23 -17.86 2.22
C TYR A 48 5.13 -18.66 3.52
N VAL A 49 4.32 -18.18 4.47
CA VAL A 49 4.04 -18.85 5.75
C VAL A 49 3.53 -20.27 5.53
N ARG A 50 2.65 -20.46 4.52
CA ARG A 50 2.03 -21.76 4.21
C ARG A 50 3.07 -22.86 3.92
N SER A 51 4.23 -22.50 3.40
CA SER A 51 5.28 -23.45 3.04
C SER A 51 6.00 -24.04 4.24
N VAL A 52 5.93 -23.40 5.41
CA VAL A 52 6.63 -23.80 6.64
C VAL A 52 5.71 -23.87 7.86
N TRP A 53 4.40 -23.88 7.61
CA TRP A 53 3.41 -23.95 8.67
C TRP A 53 3.47 -25.29 9.40
N ASN A 54 3.35 -25.24 10.71
CA ASN A 54 3.30 -26.39 11.59
C ASN A 54 2.35 -26.10 12.75
N TRP A 55 1.85 -27.16 13.39
CA TRP A 55 0.86 -27.06 14.48
C TRP A 55 1.37 -26.30 15.71
N ASP A 56 2.68 -26.37 15.97
CA ASP A 56 3.28 -25.72 17.13
C ASP A 56 3.61 -24.24 16.87
N LEU A 57 3.42 -23.74 15.65
CA LEU A 57 3.77 -22.38 15.22
C LEU A 57 5.24 -22.01 15.46
N HIS A 58 6.12 -23.01 15.56
CA HIS A 58 7.55 -22.78 15.70
C HIS A 58 8.17 -22.34 14.37
N VAL A 59 9.30 -21.62 14.45
CA VAL A 59 10.13 -21.24 13.29
C VAL A 59 9.34 -20.46 12.23
N THR A 60 8.64 -19.42 12.67
CA THR A 60 7.88 -18.50 11.81
C THR A 60 8.80 -17.43 11.19
N SER A 61 9.76 -17.88 10.39
CA SER A 61 10.79 -17.02 9.78
C SER A 61 10.56 -16.72 8.29
N SER A 62 9.35 -16.93 7.76
CA SER A 62 9.04 -16.59 6.37
C SER A 62 9.16 -15.09 6.09
N ALA A 63 9.39 -14.71 4.82
CA ALA A 63 9.48 -13.33 4.37
C ALA A 63 8.31 -12.49 4.89
N HIS A 64 8.62 -11.40 5.58
CA HIS A 64 7.63 -10.52 6.18
C HIS A 64 6.98 -9.65 5.11
N ARG A 65 5.66 -9.46 5.19
CA ARG A 65 4.88 -8.72 4.20
C ARG A 65 4.11 -7.59 4.87
N ILE A 66 4.37 -6.37 4.43
CA ILE A 66 3.71 -5.16 4.93
C ILE A 66 2.88 -4.59 3.79
N LYS A 67 1.58 -4.47 4.01
CA LYS A 67 0.66 -3.83 3.05
C LYS A 67 0.52 -2.37 3.39
N ILE A 68 0.76 -1.50 2.41
CA ILE A 68 0.73 -0.04 2.57
C ILE A 68 -0.26 0.50 1.55
N TYR A 69 -1.18 1.37 1.98
CA TYR A 69 -2.00 2.16 1.07
C TYR A 69 -1.31 3.50 0.83
N SER A 70 -0.76 3.69 -0.36
CA SER A 70 -0.01 4.88 -0.75
C SER A 70 -0.95 5.94 -1.32
N VAL A 71 -0.81 7.17 -0.81
CA VAL A 71 -1.54 8.34 -1.31
C VAL A 71 -0.54 9.45 -1.61
N ASN A 72 -0.55 9.93 -2.86
CA ASN A 72 0.32 11.01 -3.29
C ASN A 72 -0.46 12.33 -3.32
N ALA A 73 -0.32 13.12 -2.24
CA ALA A 73 -0.96 14.43 -2.13
C ALA A 73 -0.41 15.47 -3.13
N SER A 74 0.73 15.22 -3.77
CA SER A 74 1.27 16.11 -4.81
C SER A 74 0.62 15.89 -6.19
N ASN A 75 -0.05 14.76 -6.41
CA ASN A 75 -0.80 14.53 -7.64
C ASN A 75 -2.07 15.42 -7.65
N PRO A 76 -2.28 16.27 -8.69
CA PRO A 76 -3.43 17.18 -8.73
C PRO A 76 -4.80 16.50 -8.60
N ALA A 77 -4.97 15.31 -9.17
CA ALA A 77 -6.24 14.59 -9.10
C ALA A 77 -6.53 14.11 -7.66
N THR A 78 -5.50 13.57 -7.01
CA THR A 78 -5.56 13.06 -5.63
C THR A 78 -5.70 14.19 -4.63
N ALA A 79 -4.97 15.28 -4.81
CA ALA A 79 -5.11 16.50 -4.01
C ALA A 79 -6.53 17.08 -4.09
N LYS A 80 -7.12 17.14 -5.29
CA LYS A 80 -8.52 17.56 -5.48
C LYS A 80 -9.48 16.66 -4.72
N ARG A 81 -9.25 15.34 -4.76
CA ARG A 81 -10.09 14.37 -4.05
C ARG A 81 -9.98 14.50 -2.54
N LEU A 82 -8.77 14.68 -2.00
CA LEU A 82 -8.55 14.90 -0.57
C LEU A 82 -9.24 16.18 -0.08
N ARG A 83 -9.15 17.28 -0.83
CA ARG A 83 -9.87 18.53 -0.51
C ARG A 83 -11.38 18.32 -0.50
N GLN A 84 -11.92 17.59 -1.48
CA GLN A 84 -13.36 17.29 -1.51
C GLN A 84 -13.81 16.51 -0.27
N ILE A 85 -12.98 15.58 0.23
CA ILE A 85 -13.27 14.83 1.46
C ILE A 85 -13.29 15.78 2.67
N GLU A 86 -12.29 16.65 2.80
CA GLU A 86 -12.17 17.62 3.88
C GLU A 86 -13.31 18.66 3.87
N GLU A 87 -13.68 19.17 2.69
CA GLU A 87 -14.78 20.14 2.51
C GLU A 87 -16.14 19.57 2.94
N ASN A 88 -16.31 18.24 2.85
CA ASN A 88 -17.50 17.54 3.32
C ASN A 88 -17.42 17.14 4.81
N GLY A 89 -16.38 17.56 5.53
CA GLY A 89 -16.18 17.25 6.95
C GLY A 89 -15.83 15.79 7.23
N ASP A 90 -15.35 15.06 6.22
CA ASP A 90 -14.95 13.66 6.32
C ASP A 90 -13.40 13.55 6.34
N SER A 91 -12.87 12.36 6.58
CA SER A 91 -11.43 12.06 6.59
C SER A 91 -11.14 10.85 5.71
N LEU A 92 -9.94 10.81 5.13
CA LEU A 92 -9.45 9.61 4.44
C LEU A 92 -9.29 8.43 5.42
N GLU A 93 -9.00 8.73 6.69
CA GLU A 93 -8.77 7.71 7.71
C GLU A 93 -10.04 7.46 8.55
N PRO A 94 -10.44 6.17 8.72
CA PRO A 94 -9.82 4.96 8.19
C PRO A 94 -10.20 4.68 6.72
N ILE A 95 -9.24 4.23 5.90
CA ILE A 95 -9.42 3.94 4.46
C ILE A 95 -10.46 2.84 4.15
N THR A 96 -10.90 2.11 5.17
CA THR A 96 -11.91 1.05 5.07
C THR A 96 -13.34 1.58 5.18
N ARG A 97 -13.53 2.84 5.61
CA ARG A 97 -14.84 3.44 5.75
C ARG A 97 -15.31 4.02 4.41
N PRO A 98 -16.54 3.71 3.95
CA PRO A 98 -17.13 4.39 2.81
C PRO A 98 -17.29 5.89 3.08
N LEU A 99 -17.04 6.71 2.07
CA LEU A 99 -17.31 8.15 2.16
C LEU A 99 -18.82 8.40 2.19
N MET A 100 -19.25 9.28 3.07
CA MET A 100 -20.69 9.54 3.30
C MET A 100 -21.34 10.44 2.24
N PHE A 101 -20.54 10.96 1.31
CA PHE A 101 -20.99 11.89 0.27
C PHE A 101 -20.81 11.30 -1.14
N ARG A 102 -21.64 11.76 -2.08
CA ARG A 102 -21.55 11.35 -3.48
C ARG A 102 -20.31 11.97 -4.13
N ILE A 103 -19.61 11.16 -4.92
CA ILE A 103 -18.39 11.61 -5.62
C ILE A 103 -18.71 12.63 -6.70
N GLU A 104 -19.84 12.44 -7.39
CA GLU A 104 -20.39 13.30 -8.43
C GLU A 104 -21.57 14.11 -7.88
N SER A 105 -21.64 15.40 -8.23
CA SER A 105 -22.79 16.25 -7.91
C SER A 105 -24.01 15.86 -8.74
N GLU A 106 -25.21 16.03 -8.19
CA GLU A 106 -26.47 15.71 -8.89
C GLU A 106 -26.60 16.43 -10.24
N GLU A 107 -26.24 17.70 -10.33
CA GLU A 107 -26.31 18.48 -11.58
C GLU A 107 -25.42 17.90 -12.69
N HIS A 108 -24.20 17.51 -12.35
CA HIS A 108 -23.27 16.89 -13.29
C HIS A 108 -23.78 15.52 -13.75
N TYR A 109 -24.31 14.73 -12.81
CA TYR A 109 -24.95 13.46 -13.10
C TYR A 109 -26.12 13.61 -14.08
N GLU A 110 -27.08 14.49 -13.79
CA GLU A 110 -28.23 14.74 -14.67
C GLU A 110 -27.81 15.22 -16.07
N LYS A 111 -26.83 16.12 -16.15
CA LYS A 111 -26.31 16.62 -17.43
C LYS A 111 -25.68 15.50 -18.25
N ASN A 112 -24.94 14.60 -17.61
CA ASN A 112 -24.34 13.45 -18.27
C ASN A 112 -25.38 12.45 -18.75
N VAL A 113 -26.40 12.15 -17.94
CA VAL A 113 -27.50 11.26 -18.31
C VAL A 113 -28.30 11.81 -19.49
N LYS A 114 -28.58 13.12 -19.51
CA LYS A 114 -29.26 13.78 -20.63
C LYS A 114 -28.42 13.77 -21.92
N LYS A 115 -27.10 13.95 -21.80
CA LYS A 115 -26.18 13.96 -22.94
C LYS A 115 -25.95 12.56 -23.53
N HIS A 116 -25.86 11.54 -22.69
CA HIS A 116 -25.62 10.16 -23.09
C HIS A 116 -26.84 9.32 -22.68
N LYS A 117 -27.88 9.36 -23.51
CA LYS A 117 -29.11 8.59 -23.26
C LYS A 117 -28.75 7.10 -23.11
N ARG A 118 -29.09 6.53 -21.96
CA ARG A 118 -28.77 5.12 -21.63
C ARG A 118 -29.76 4.14 -22.27
N GLU A 119 -31.02 4.54 -22.30
CA GLU A 119 -32.11 3.72 -22.83
C GLU A 119 -32.12 3.80 -24.38
N PRO A 120 -32.35 2.69 -25.08
CA PRO A 120 -32.47 2.67 -26.55
C PRO A 120 -33.68 3.49 -27.02
N GLU A 121 -33.58 4.05 -28.23
CA GLU A 121 -34.72 4.70 -28.90
C GLU A 121 -35.51 3.63 -29.69
N ASP A 122 -36.85 3.73 -29.68
CA ASP A 122 -37.79 2.87 -30.42
C ASP A 122 -37.69 3.07 -31.95
#